data_AF-V9IMR5-F1
#
_entry.id   AF-V9IMR5-F1
#
_cell.length_a   1.000
_cell.length_b   1.000
_cell.length_c   1.000
_cell.angle_alpha   90.00
_cell.angle_beta   90.00
_cell.angle_gamma   90.00
#
_symmetry.space_group_name_H-M   'P 1'
#
loop_
_entity.id
_entity.type
_entity.pdbx_description
1 polymer ?
#
loop_
_entity_poly.entity_id
_entity_poly.type
_entity_poly.pdbx_seq_one_letter_code
_entity_poly.pdbx_strand_id
1 'polypeptide(L)'
;MAQHIPSLVAGVKGTQAQPDNSTAQLNLINASEQFLQPGTAVVKAARAVLPTVTDQASALQLNNTSQQLGASLSDLRSAVTRAREACGGLELDAAEELINSLKDELREFYRAVEAASLRPLPDETTESTALRLGATSKNVGFAMAQLLSAAKQGNENYTGSAARETATALKDLTYAVRGVAATSNQPDTQKKV
;
A
#
# COMPACT_ATOMS: atom_id res chain seq x y z
N MET A 1 2.24 15.60 -12.44
CA MET A 1 3.69 15.44 -12.13
C MET A 1 4.04 16.12 -10.82
N ALA A 2 3.85 17.44 -10.68
CA ALA A 2 4.24 18.20 -9.48
C ALA A 2 3.69 17.64 -8.16
N GLN A 3 2.44 17.17 -8.15
CA GLN A 3 1.80 16.55 -6.97
C GLN A 3 2.50 15.27 -6.46
N HIS A 4 3.30 14.59 -7.30
CA HIS A 4 4.00 13.35 -6.93
C HIS A 4 5.44 13.60 -6.47
N ILE A 5 5.97 14.82 -6.66
CA ILE A 5 7.33 15.18 -6.22
C ILE A 5 7.48 15.05 -4.69
N PRO A 6 6.55 15.56 -3.85
CA PRO A 6 6.68 15.43 -2.40
C PRO A 6 6.75 13.98 -1.93
N SER A 7 5.95 13.08 -2.52
CA SER A 7 5.97 11.66 -2.20
C SER A 7 7.30 11.00 -2.54
N LEU A 8 7.91 11.37 -3.67
CA LEU A 8 9.20 10.85 -4.10
C LEU A 8 10.33 11.33 -3.19
N VAL A 9 10.32 12.61 -2.81
CA VAL A 9 11.27 13.18 -1.84
C VAL A 9 11.11 12.56 -0.46
N ALA A 10 9.88 12.35 0.00
CA ALA A 10 9.61 11.67 1.27
C ALA A 10 10.13 10.23 1.26
N GLY A 11 9.91 9.50 0.16
CA GLY A 11 10.45 8.14 -0.03
C GLY A 11 11.99 8.10 0.04
N VAL A 12 12.67 9.04 -0.62
CA VAL A 12 14.14 9.15 -0.57
C VAL A 12 14.63 9.45 0.85
N LYS A 13 14.00 10.41 1.53
CA LYS A 13 14.37 10.74 2.92
C LYS A 13 14.14 9.57 3.88
N GLY A 14 13.03 8.86 3.71
CA GLY A 14 12.71 7.69 4.53
C GLY A 14 13.72 6.56 4.36
N THR A 15 14.10 6.25 3.11
CA THR A 15 15.13 5.24 2.81
C THR A 15 16.52 5.66 3.27
N GLN A 16 16.88 6.94 3.16
CA GLN A 16 18.16 7.44 3.69
C GLN A 16 18.23 7.36 5.21
N ALA A 17 17.13 7.67 5.91
CA ALA A 17 17.06 7.60 7.37
C ALA A 17 17.06 6.16 7.89
N GLN A 18 16.45 5.23 7.16
CA GLN A 18 16.33 3.83 7.54
C GLN A 18 16.62 2.92 6.32
N PRO A 19 17.89 2.70 5.97
CA PRO A 19 18.29 1.97 4.76
C PRO A 19 17.81 0.53 4.76
N ASP A 20 17.82 -0.12 5.91
CA ASP A 20 17.46 -1.53 6.07
C ASP A 20 15.95 -1.74 6.29
N ASN A 21 15.15 -0.67 6.27
CA ASN A 21 13.71 -0.77 6.45
C ASN A 21 13.02 -1.06 5.12
N SER A 22 12.56 -2.30 4.97
CA SER A 22 11.81 -2.80 3.80
C SER A 22 10.59 -1.93 3.46
N THR A 23 9.88 -1.39 4.46
CA THR A 23 8.74 -0.50 4.24
C THR A 23 9.18 0.84 3.63
N ALA A 24 10.29 1.41 4.11
CA ALA A 24 10.84 2.64 3.54
C ALA A 24 11.28 2.43 2.08
N GLN A 25 11.95 1.32 1.79
CA GLN A 25 12.36 0.93 0.43
C GLN A 25 11.15 0.76 -0.49
N LEU A 26 10.13 0.01 -0.07
CA LEU A 26 8.89 -0.17 -0.83
C LEU A 26 8.16 1.15 -1.08
N ASN A 27 8.14 2.08 -0.11
CA ASN A 27 7.53 3.39 -0.29
C ASN A 27 8.24 4.21 -1.38
N LEU A 28 9.58 4.18 -1.45
CA LEU A 28 10.34 4.83 -2.52
C LEU A 28 10.07 4.20 -3.89
N ILE A 29 10.00 2.87 -3.97
CA ILE A 29 9.69 2.15 -5.21
C ILE A 29 8.30 2.56 -5.73
N ASN A 30 7.28 2.52 -4.85
CA ASN A 30 5.91 2.92 -5.19
C ASN A 30 5.81 4.39 -5.61
N ALA A 31 6.46 5.30 -4.89
CA ALA A 31 6.46 6.72 -5.22
C ALA A 31 7.13 6.98 -6.59
N SER A 32 8.20 6.24 -6.89
CA SER A 32 8.90 6.31 -8.16
C SER A 32 8.04 5.80 -9.33
N GLU A 33 7.32 4.69 -9.15
CA GLU A 33 6.35 4.18 -10.14
C GLU A 33 5.24 5.19 -10.46
N GLN A 34 4.63 5.75 -9.42
CA GLN A 34 3.56 6.75 -9.58
C GLN A 34 4.04 8.03 -10.28
N PHE A 35 5.34 8.32 -10.25
CA PHE A 35 5.93 9.47 -10.92
C PHE A 35 6.22 9.22 -12.41
N LEU A 36 6.49 7.98 -12.81
CA LEU A 36 6.89 7.64 -14.18
C LEU A 36 5.83 7.99 -15.22
N GLN A 37 4.56 7.65 -14.97
CA GLN A 37 3.47 7.90 -15.91
C GLN A 37 3.25 9.41 -16.16
N PRO A 38 3.04 10.27 -15.15
CA PRO A 38 2.88 11.70 -15.37
C PRO A 38 4.17 12.37 -15.89
N GLY A 39 5.36 11.89 -15.51
CA GLY A 39 6.63 12.40 -16.07
C GLY A 39 6.75 12.13 -17.57
N THR A 40 6.41 10.92 -18.00
CA THR A 40 6.44 10.53 -19.43
C THR A 40 5.44 11.35 -20.25
N ALA A 41 4.26 11.63 -19.68
CA ALA A 41 3.27 12.50 -20.32
C ALA A 41 3.79 13.93 -20.52
N VAL A 42 4.51 14.49 -19.54
CA VAL A 42 5.13 15.81 -19.65
C VAL A 42 6.20 15.84 -20.76
N VAL A 43 7.05 14.82 -20.85
CA VAL A 43 8.05 14.72 -21.95
C VAL A 43 7.36 14.70 -23.31
N LYS A 44 6.30 13.91 -23.46
CA LYS A 44 5.52 13.85 -24.71
C LYS A 44 4.89 15.20 -25.04
N ALA A 45 4.27 15.87 -24.07
CA ALA A 45 3.65 17.18 -24.25
C ALA A 45 4.70 18.25 -24.62
N ALA A 46 5.83 18.30 -23.91
CA ALA A 46 6.93 19.22 -24.19
C ALA A 46 7.46 19.08 -25.62
N ARG A 47 7.57 17.84 -26.12
CA ARG A 47 7.98 17.58 -27.50
C ARG A 47 6.91 17.94 -28.53
N ALA A 48 5.63 17.76 -28.20
CA ALA A 48 4.53 18.09 -29.09
C ALA A 48 4.40 19.61 -29.32
N VAL A 49 4.75 20.42 -28.32
CA VAL A 49 4.71 21.89 -28.41
C VAL A 49 6.00 22.52 -28.95
N LEU A 50 7.08 21.75 -29.13
CA LEU A 50 8.34 22.26 -29.72
C LEU A 50 8.14 23.07 -31.02
N PRO A 51 7.31 22.63 -31.98
CA PRO A 51 7.10 23.36 -33.23
C PRO A 51 6.38 24.71 -33.04
N THR A 52 5.72 24.93 -31.90
CA THR A 52 5.01 26.18 -31.61
C THR A 52 5.89 27.23 -30.94
N VAL A 53 7.12 26.86 -30.54
CA VAL A 53 8.07 27.77 -29.89
C VAL A 53 8.84 28.53 -30.96
N THR A 54 8.57 29.82 -31.08
CA THR A 54 9.19 30.71 -32.08
C THR A 54 10.60 31.16 -31.69
N ASP A 55 10.88 31.24 -30.38
CA ASP A 55 12.21 31.57 -29.88
C ASP A 55 13.15 30.35 -29.98
N GLN A 56 14.19 30.47 -30.80
CA GLN A 56 15.08 29.36 -31.11
C GLN A 56 15.89 28.88 -29.88
N ALA A 57 16.30 29.80 -29.00
CA ALA A 57 17.03 29.44 -27.79
C ALA A 57 16.15 28.63 -26.83
N SER A 58 14.90 29.08 -26.61
CA SER A 58 13.91 28.38 -25.80
C SER A 58 13.52 27.03 -26.40
N ALA A 59 13.37 26.92 -27.73
CA ALA A 59 13.07 25.67 -28.41
C ALA A 59 14.21 24.64 -28.23
N LEU A 60 15.47 25.08 -28.37
CA LEU A 60 16.64 24.22 -28.13
C LEU A 60 16.72 23.77 -26.67
N GLN A 61 16.52 24.69 -25.72
CA GLN A 61 16.53 24.37 -24.29
C GLN A 61 15.40 23.39 -23.93
N LEU A 62 14.19 23.60 -24.45
CA LEU A 62 13.04 22.72 -24.24
C LEU A 62 13.30 21.32 -24.83
N ASN A 63 13.87 21.25 -26.04
CA ASN A 63 14.24 19.98 -26.65
C ASN A 63 15.27 19.23 -25.79
N ASN A 64 16.36 19.89 -25.41
CA ASN A 64 17.44 19.29 -24.63
C ASN A 64 16.94 18.80 -23.25
N THR A 65 16.19 19.65 -22.54
CA THR A 65 15.61 19.29 -21.24
C THR A 65 14.58 18.16 -21.35
N SER A 66 13.76 18.13 -22.40
CA SER A 66 12.82 17.02 -22.63
C SER A 66 13.53 15.70 -22.99
N GLN A 67 14.67 15.75 -23.67
CA GLN A 67 15.49 14.57 -23.96
C GLN A 67 16.15 14.05 -22.68
N GLN A 68 16.76 14.94 -21.90
CA GLN A 68 17.39 14.58 -20.63
C GLN A 68 16.38 14.01 -19.63
N LEU A 69 15.22 14.64 -19.48
CA LEU A 69 14.14 14.12 -18.63
C LEU A 69 13.65 12.75 -19.12
N GLY A 70 13.53 12.56 -20.43
CA GLY A 70 13.17 11.27 -21.01
C GLY A 70 14.17 10.16 -20.67
N ALA A 71 15.48 10.46 -20.75
CA ALA A 71 16.53 9.54 -20.35
C ALA A 71 16.46 9.21 -18.85
N SER A 72 16.36 10.23 -17.98
CA SER A 72 16.21 10.03 -16.53
C SER A 72 14.99 9.19 -16.16
N LEU A 73 13.86 9.35 -16.87
CA LEU A 73 12.67 8.53 -16.64
C LEU A 73 12.85 7.08 -17.09
N SER A 74 13.61 6.85 -18.17
CA SER A 74 13.96 5.49 -18.62
C SER A 74 14.85 4.79 -17.59
N ASP A 75 15.87 5.49 -17.07
CA ASP A 75 16.75 4.99 -16.03
C ASP A 75 16.00 4.71 -14.73
N LEU A 76 15.11 5.63 -14.33
CA LEU A 76 14.24 5.44 -13.17
C LEU A 76 13.35 4.21 -13.34
N ARG A 77 12.76 3.99 -14.52
CA ARG A 77 11.96 2.81 -14.80
C ARG A 77 12.78 1.53 -14.66
N SER A 78 14.00 1.51 -15.21
CA SER A 78 14.90 0.35 -15.07
C SER A 78 15.31 0.10 -13.61
N ALA A 79 15.59 1.15 -12.85
CA ALA A 79 15.91 1.05 -11.43
C ALA A 79 14.73 0.50 -10.62
N VAL A 80 13.52 1.01 -10.87
CA VAL A 80 12.28 0.54 -10.25
C VAL A 80 12.03 -0.94 -10.56
N THR A 81 12.16 -1.37 -11.82
CA THR A 81 11.96 -2.78 -12.19
C THR A 81 12.94 -3.70 -11.46
N ARG A 82 14.23 -3.35 -11.44
CA ARG A 82 15.24 -4.13 -10.70
C ARG A 82 14.99 -4.13 -9.19
N ALA A 83 14.58 -3.00 -8.64
CA ALA A 83 14.24 -2.89 -7.22
C ALA A 83 13.01 -3.75 -6.88
N ARG A 84 11.99 -3.77 -7.74
CA ARG A 84 10.82 -4.64 -7.61
C ARG A 84 11.20 -6.11 -7.61
N GLU A 85 12.04 -6.55 -8.55
CA GLU A 85 12.52 -7.93 -8.63
C GLU A 85 13.32 -8.31 -7.36
N ALA A 86 14.22 -7.45 -6.89
CA ALA A 86 14.97 -7.68 -5.66
C ALA A 86 14.09 -7.66 -4.40
N CYS A 87 12.98 -6.91 -4.43
CA CYS A 87 12.03 -6.78 -3.33
C CYS A 87 10.81 -7.71 -3.44
N GLY A 88 10.77 -8.62 -4.42
CA GLY A 88 9.61 -9.48 -4.71
C GLY A 88 9.18 -10.39 -3.54
N GLY A 89 10.06 -10.64 -2.58
CA GLY A 89 9.75 -11.34 -1.31
C GLY A 89 9.32 -10.43 -0.17
N LEU A 90 9.74 -9.15 -0.16
CA LEU A 90 9.53 -8.25 0.97
C LEU A 90 8.06 -7.91 1.21
N GLU A 91 7.23 -7.91 0.17
CA GLU A 91 5.79 -7.65 0.31
C GLU A 91 5.07 -8.82 0.99
N LEU A 92 5.56 -10.06 0.80
CA LEU A 92 5.07 -11.23 1.51
C LEU A 92 5.56 -11.24 2.96
N ASP A 93 6.85 -10.94 3.18
CA ASP A 93 7.43 -10.82 4.51
C ASP A 93 6.71 -9.74 5.34
N ALA A 94 6.48 -8.56 4.75
CA ALA A 94 5.74 -7.47 5.41
C ALA A 94 4.28 -7.83 5.69
N ALA A 95 3.64 -8.57 4.77
CA ALA A 95 2.28 -9.08 5.00
C ALA A 95 2.26 -10.10 6.15
N GLU A 96 3.26 -10.98 6.23
CA GLU A 96 3.42 -11.95 7.32
C GLU A 96 3.67 -11.24 8.67
N GLU A 97 4.56 -10.26 8.72
CA GLU A 97 4.82 -9.45 9.93
C GLU A 97 3.54 -8.76 10.42
N LEU A 98 2.77 -8.14 9.53
CA LEU A 98 1.50 -7.52 9.89
C LEU A 98 0.53 -8.57 10.44
N ILE A 99 0.37 -9.72 9.78
CA ILE A 99 -0.51 -10.80 10.25
C ILE A 99 -0.07 -11.31 11.64
N ASN A 100 1.22 -11.44 11.89
CA ASN A 100 1.73 -11.83 13.21
C ASN A 100 1.44 -10.76 14.27
N SER A 101 1.60 -9.47 13.96
CA SER A 101 1.22 -8.39 14.88
C SER A 101 -0.30 -8.39 15.19
N LEU A 102 -1.14 -8.67 14.20
CA LEU A 102 -2.60 -8.77 14.38
C LEU A 102 -2.98 -9.97 15.25
N LYS A 103 -2.24 -11.09 15.17
CA LYS A 103 -2.43 -12.23 16.06
C LYS A 103 -2.13 -11.86 17.51
N ASP A 104 -1.10 -11.06 17.75
CA ASP A 104 -0.79 -10.56 19.09
C ASP A 104 -1.85 -9.56 19.58
N GLU A 105 -2.32 -8.67 18.71
CA GLU A 105 -3.41 -7.73 19.03
C GLU A 105 -4.72 -8.46 19.38
N LEU A 106 -5.07 -9.52 18.63
CA LEU A 106 -6.22 -10.38 18.96
C LEU A 106 -6.08 -11.06 20.33
N ARG A 107 -4.87 -11.48 20.71
CA ARG A 107 -4.61 -12.03 22.05
C ARG A 107 -4.83 -10.99 23.14
N GLU A 108 -4.43 -9.74 22.91
CA GLU A 108 -4.69 -8.64 23.84
C GLU A 108 -6.19 -8.33 23.95
N PHE A 109 -6.93 -8.36 22.85
CA PHE A 109 -8.39 -8.24 22.89
C PHE A 109 -9.03 -9.37 23.67
N TYR A 110 -8.58 -10.61 23.48
CA TYR A 110 -9.06 -11.76 24.25
C TYR A 110 -8.81 -11.58 25.75
N ARG A 111 -7.60 -11.15 26.15
CA ARG A 111 -7.28 -10.83 27.55
C ARG A 111 -8.18 -9.73 28.11
N ALA A 112 -8.50 -8.70 27.32
CA ALA A 112 -9.41 -7.64 27.71
C ALA A 112 -10.87 -8.13 27.90
N VAL A 113 -11.30 -9.11 27.10
CA VAL A 113 -12.58 -9.81 27.31
C VAL A 113 -12.55 -10.60 28.62
N GLU A 114 -11.48 -11.36 28.89
CA GLU A 114 -11.34 -12.11 30.14
C GLU A 114 -11.31 -11.22 31.38
N ALA A 115 -10.69 -10.05 31.28
CA ALA A 115 -10.66 -9.04 32.33
C ALA A 115 -11.95 -8.21 32.43
N ALA A 116 -12.96 -8.47 31.59
CA ALA A 116 -14.19 -7.68 31.48
C ALA A 116 -13.94 -6.17 31.27
N SER A 117 -12.83 -5.82 30.64
CA SER A 117 -12.37 -4.44 30.42
C SER A 117 -12.56 -3.95 28.98
N LEU A 118 -12.92 -4.86 28.06
CA LEU A 118 -13.23 -4.49 26.67
C LEU A 118 -14.55 -3.70 26.60
N ARG A 119 -14.50 -2.46 26.11
CA ARG A 119 -15.67 -1.58 25.93
C ARG A 119 -15.81 -1.08 24.49
N PRO A 120 -17.04 -0.84 24.00
CA PRO A 120 -17.26 -0.26 22.68
C PRO A 120 -16.57 1.10 22.55
N LEU A 121 -16.15 1.45 21.33
CA LEU A 121 -15.74 2.83 21.02
C LEU A 121 -16.97 3.76 20.95
N PRO A 122 -16.82 5.09 21.08
CA PRO A 122 -17.95 6.03 21.17
C PRO A 122 -18.97 5.93 20.03
N ASP A 123 -18.54 5.55 18.83
CA ASP A 123 -19.39 5.43 17.64
C ASP A 123 -19.81 3.98 17.31
N GLU A 124 -19.44 3.00 18.16
CA GLU A 124 -19.72 1.58 17.92
C GLU A 124 -21.07 1.17 18.53
N THR A 125 -22.02 0.83 17.66
CA THR A 125 -23.26 0.13 18.03
C THR A 125 -23.24 -1.32 17.55
N THR A 126 -24.03 -2.19 18.17
CA THR A 126 -24.15 -3.61 17.79
C THR A 126 -24.51 -3.80 16.31
N GLU A 127 -25.42 -2.97 15.77
CA GLU A 127 -25.79 -3.01 14.36
C GLU A 127 -24.63 -2.58 13.45
N SER A 128 -23.92 -1.50 13.81
CA SER A 128 -22.81 -0.97 13.01
C SER A 128 -21.63 -1.93 12.96
N THR A 129 -21.29 -2.58 14.08
CA THR A 129 -20.18 -3.51 14.17
C THR A 129 -20.49 -4.82 13.44
N ALA A 130 -21.72 -5.32 13.52
CA ALA A 130 -22.17 -6.49 12.76
C ALA A 130 -22.16 -6.24 11.24
N LEU A 131 -22.62 -5.08 10.78
CA LEU A 131 -22.54 -4.68 9.37
C LEU A 131 -21.08 -4.59 8.91
N ARG A 132 -20.22 -3.95 9.71
CA ARG A 132 -18.79 -3.81 9.41
C ARG A 132 -18.10 -5.18 9.35
N LEU A 133 -18.44 -6.10 10.26
CA LEU A 133 -17.93 -7.47 10.26
C LEU A 133 -18.30 -8.22 8.96
N GLY A 134 -19.56 -8.13 8.54
CA GLY A 134 -20.02 -8.75 7.30
C GLY A 134 -19.33 -8.19 6.04
N ALA A 135 -19.15 -6.87 5.98
CA ALA A 135 -18.44 -6.22 4.87
C ALA A 135 -16.95 -6.60 4.83
N THR A 136 -16.27 -6.49 5.97
CA THR A 136 -14.83 -6.83 6.08
C THR A 136 -14.56 -8.31 5.81
N SER A 137 -15.44 -9.22 6.25
CA SER A 137 -15.32 -10.66 5.96
C SER A 137 -15.37 -10.96 4.45
N LYS A 138 -16.26 -10.28 3.71
CA LYS A 138 -16.32 -10.40 2.24
C LYS A 138 -15.04 -9.87 1.57
N ASN A 139 -14.54 -8.74 2.05
CA ASN A 139 -13.32 -8.13 1.53
C ASN A 139 -12.10 -9.04 1.73
N VAL A 140 -11.97 -9.68 2.90
CA VAL A 140 -10.92 -10.69 3.15
C VAL A 140 -11.05 -11.85 2.17
N GLY A 141 -12.27 -12.38 1.97
CA GLY A 141 -12.49 -13.47 1.00
C GLY A 141 -12.08 -13.10 -0.43
N PHE A 142 -12.37 -11.87 -0.87
CA PHE A 142 -11.96 -11.38 -2.18
C PHE A 142 -10.43 -11.23 -2.29
N ALA A 143 -9.80 -10.59 -1.30
CA ALA A 143 -8.35 -10.38 -1.28
C ALA A 143 -7.59 -11.72 -1.28
N MET A 144 -8.04 -12.70 -0.50
CA MET A 144 -7.48 -14.05 -0.49
C MET A 144 -7.64 -14.77 -1.84
N ALA A 145 -8.79 -14.60 -2.50
CA ALA A 145 -9.01 -15.18 -3.83
C ALA A 145 -8.06 -14.57 -4.87
N GLN A 146 -7.83 -13.26 -4.81
CA GLN A 146 -6.84 -12.58 -5.66
C GLN A 146 -5.43 -13.08 -5.39
N LEU A 147 -5.04 -13.20 -4.11
CA LEU A 147 -3.74 -13.72 -3.71
C LEU A 147 -3.51 -15.14 -4.24
N LEU A 148 -4.48 -16.03 -4.08
CA LEU A 148 -4.40 -17.40 -4.58
C LEU A 148 -4.29 -17.44 -6.12
N SER A 149 -5.04 -16.58 -6.81
CA SER A 149 -4.98 -16.47 -8.27
C SER A 149 -3.60 -15.98 -8.74
N ALA A 150 -3.06 -14.95 -8.08
CA ALA A 150 -1.75 -14.38 -8.34
C ALA A 150 -0.63 -15.42 -8.14
N ALA A 151 -0.68 -16.16 -7.02
CA ALA A 151 0.27 -17.20 -6.69
C ALA A 151 0.25 -18.35 -7.71
N LYS A 152 -0.95 -18.79 -8.13
CA LYS A 152 -1.11 -19.83 -9.17
C LYS A 152 -0.52 -19.43 -10.52
N GLN A 153 -0.51 -18.14 -10.85
CA GLN A 153 0.04 -17.63 -12.09
C GLN A 153 1.56 -17.42 -12.03
N GLY A 154 2.19 -17.59 -10.86
CA GLY A 154 3.61 -17.32 -10.65
C GLY A 154 3.98 -15.84 -10.78
N ASN A 155 2.99 -14.94 -10.64
CA ASN A 155 3.22 -13.50 -10.73
C ASN A 155 3.59 -12.95 -9.35
N GLU A 156 4.88 -12.99 -9.02
CA GLU A 156 5.40 -12.63 -7.69
C GLU A 156 5.03 -11.19 -7.28
N ASN A 157 5.11 -10.22 -8.21
CA ASN A 157 4.72 -8.83 -7.95
C ASN A 157 3.24 -8.69 -7.58
N TYR A 158 2.36 -9.36 -8.33
CA TYR A 158 0.93 -9.32 -8.05
C TYR A 158 0.59 -10.13 -6.79
N THR A 159 1.35 -11.19 -6.51
CA THR A 159 1.23 -11.99 -5.29
C THR A 159 1.59 -11.18 -4.05
N GLY A 160 2.71 -10.44 -4.07
CA GLY A 160 3.10 -9.56 -2.97
C GLY A 160 2.09 -8.45 -2.71
N SER A 161 1.61 -7.80 -3.77
CA SER A 161 0.56 -6.77 -3.66
C SER A 161 -0.76 -7.32 -3.10
N ALA A 162 -1.20 -8.48 -3.60
CA ALA A 162 -2.41 -9.14 -3.11
C ALA A 162 -2.25 -9.66 -1.66
N ALA A 163 -1.05 -10.04 -1.25
CA ALA A 163 -0.75 -10.44 0.12
C ALA A 163 -0.86 -9.26 1.08
N ARG A 164 -0.31 -8.10 0.70
CA ARG A 164 -0.44 -6.86 1.48
C ARG A 164 -1.90 -6.40 1.60
N GLU A 165 -2.67 -6.50 0.51
CA GLU A 165 -4.10 -6.20 0.52
C GLU A 165 -4.87 -7.16 1.42
N THR A 166 -4.53 -8.45 1.40
CA THR A 166 -5.08 -9.46 2.31
C THR A 166 -4.78 -9.13 3.77
N ALA A 167 -3.53 -8.78 4.10
CA ALA A 167 -3.14 -8.40 5.45
C ALA A 167 -3.86 -7.12 5.94
N THR A 168 -4.07 -6.15 5.05
CA THR A 168 -4.85 -4.95 5.35
C THR A 168 -6.33 -5.27 5.59
N ALA A 169 -6.94 -6.11 4.76
CA ALA A 169 -8.32 -6.55 4.95
C ALA A 169 -8.49 -7.34 6.27
N LEU A 170 -7.49 -8.16 6.64
CA LEU A 170 -7.47 -8.86 7.93
C LEU A 170 -7.39 -7.90 9.10
N LYS A 171 -6.62 -6.80 9.00
CA LYS A 171 -6.60 -5.75 10.02
C LYS A 171 -7.99 -5.14 10.23
N ASP A 172 -8.68 -4.76 9.16
CA ASP A 172 -10.02 -4.19 9.26
C ASP A 172 -11.01 -5.19 9.86
N LEU A 173 -10.89 -6.48 9.50
CA LEU A 173 -11.67 -7.55 10.08
C LEU A 173 -11.40 -7.70 11.58
N THR A 174 -10.14 -7.71 12.01
CA THR A 174 -9.73 -7.78 13.43
C THR A 174 -10.39 -6.67 14.25
N TYR A 175 -10.42 -5.42 13.76
CA TYR A 175 -11.12 -4.34 14.45
C TYR A 175 -12.65 -4.46 14.39
N ALA A 176 -13.22 -5.04 13.33
CA ALA A 176 -14.64 -5.32 13.28
C ALA A 176 -15.05 -6.40 14.30
N VAL A 177 -14.27 -7.49 14.39
CA VAL A 177 -14.43 -8.58 15.39
C VAL A 177 -14.36 -8.00 16.80
N ARG A 178 -13.33 -7.19 17.09
CA ARG A 178 -13.20 -6.48 18.38
C ARG A 178 -14.42 -5.63 18.69
N GLY A 179 -14.94 -4.89 17.70
CA GLY A 179 -16.13 -4.07 17.86
C GLY A 179 -17.35 -4.91 18.24
N VAL A 180 -17.59 -6.03 17.56
CA VAL A 180 -18.68 -6.95 17.87
C VAL A 180 -18.54 -7.53 19.28
N ALA A 181 -17.35 -8.01 19.65
CA ALA A 181 -17.07 -8.50 21.00
C ALA A 181 -17.34 -7.40 22.05
N ALA A 182 -16.85 -6.18 21.83
CA ALA A 182 -17.04 -5.07 22.75
C ALA A 182 -18.51 -4.66 22.93
N THR A 183 -19.32 -4.73 21.85
CA THR A 183 -20.77 -4.40 21.88
C THR A 183 -21.66 -5.55 22.37
N SER A 184 -21.11 -6.76 22.55
CA SER A 184 -21.86 -7.89 23.08
C SER A 184 -21.98 -7.81 24.61
N ASN A 185 -23.16 -8.15 25.12
CA ASN A 185 -23.45 -8.17 26.56
C ASN A 185 -23.26 -9.56 27.19
N GLN A 186 -22.85 -10.57 26.41
CA GLN A 186 -22.71 -11.96 26.85
C GLN A 186 -21.25 -12.40 26.80
N PRO A 187 -20.62 -12.74 27.94
CA PRO A 187 -19.21 -13.15 28.01
C PRO A 187 -18.89 -14.36 27.11
N ASP A 188 -19.80 -15.33 27.02
CA ASP A 188 -19.62 -16.50 26.14
C ASP A 188 -19.59 -16.12 24.67
N THR A 189 -20.42 -15.15 24.27
CA THR A 189 -20.44 -14.60 22.91
C THR A 189 -19.19 -13.77 22.64
N GLN A 190 -18.71 -13.00 23.62
CA GLN A 190 -17.47 -12.22 23.50
C GLN A 190 -16.22 -13.09 23.30
N LYS A 191 -16.16 -14.26 23.95
CA LYS A 191 -15.05 -15.21 23.81
C LYS A 191 -15.11 -16.06 22.53
N LYS A 192 -16.30 -16.19 21.96
CA LYS A 192 -16.56 -17.01 20.77
C LYS A 192 -16.30 -16.26 19.46
N VAL A 193 -16.52 -14.96 19.47
CA VAL A 193 -16.24 -14.02 18.37
C VAL A 193 -14.74 -13.76 18.32
#